data_AF-A0A6V7VFZ8-F1
#
_entry.id   AF-A0A6V7VFZ8-F1
#
_cell.length_a   1.000
_cell.length_b   1.000
_cell.length_c   1.000
_cell.angle_alpha   90.00
_cell.angle_beta   90.00
_cell.angle_gamma   90.00
#
_symmetry.space_group_name_H-M   'P 1'
#
loop_
_entity.id
_entity.type
_entity.pdbx_description
1 polymer ?
#
loop_
_entity_poly.entity_id
_entity_poly.type
_entity_poly.pdbx_seq_one_letter_code
_entity_poly.pdbx_strand_id
1 'polypeptide(L)'
;MLTPDLYAVPYKSRREFVRPHDKYNIVLALITTATARVMLYEYMDNIVNEKDCKLLYTDTDSCFYLHKIDKKPPFRVGDMLGMMSREYEDWLIMSFYTGGCKQYAMKMKHRESGEIKYIVKCRGCWDQVDTPLDYNHFRHEAKSYPPEEILGDQQQNIFVFYSQRFGFDNRFKANFTLLGRTFSSIEQYFIWQKARFFGDLEISTQVLMLDNPLTIRRIGKRICGYNREEWNSVRNKVMYTGLWAKFTQNTQLFNQLRATGDGLITQASASELHWSSGVSPKSARLKDPSQWEGDNILGKLLMELRSEINTSIY
;
A
#
# COMPACT_ATOMS: atom_id res chain seq x y z
N MET A 1 14.01 -29.03 7.07
CA MET A 1 12.66 -28.69 6.56
C MET A 1 12.52 -27.18 6.62
N LEU A 2 12.22 -26.53 5.50
CA LEU A 2 11.91 -25.10 5.46
C LEU A 2 10.50 -24.90 6.06
N THR A 3 10.34 -23.88 6.91
CA THR A 3 9.08 -23.52 7.56
C THR A 3 8.08 -22.89 6.57
N PRO A 4 6.77 -22.86 6.89
CA PRO A 4 5.71 -22.35 5.99
C PRO A 4 5.88 -20.91 5.49
N ASP A 5 6.67 -20.09 6.21
CA ASP A 5 6.82 -18.65 5.94
C ASP A 5 8.07 -18.29 5.11
N LEU A 6 8.69 -19.28 4.45
CA LEU A 6 9.98 -19.10 3.76
C LEU A 6 9.85 -19.35 2.26
N TYR A 7 9.80 -18.28 1.48
CA TYR A 7 9.88 -18.34 0.02
C TYR A 7 11.31 -18.64 -0.44
N ALA A 8 11.48 -19.65 -1.28
CA ALA A 8 12.75 -19.94 -1.91
C ALA A 8 12.94 -19.06 -3.15
N VAL A 9 14.02 -18.27 -3.17
CA VAL A 9 14.45 -17.52 -4.36
C VAL A 9 15.68 -18.20 -4.95
N PRO A 10 15.52 -19.15 -5.88
CA PRO A 10 16.65 -19.72 -6.59
C PRO A 10 17.23 -18.63 -7.50
N TYR A 11 18.43 -18.15 -7.18
CA TYR A 11 19.17 -17.24 -8.05
C TYR A 11 20.48 -17.89 -8.48
N LYS A 12 20.78 -17.79 -9.78
CA LYS A 12 22.08 -18.14 -10.33
C LYS A 12 22.78 -16.85 -10.71
N SER A 13 23.81 -16.47 -9.96
CA SER A 13 24.64 -15.32 -10.31
C SER A 13 25.34 -15.60 -11.64
N ARG A 14 25.00 -14.83 -12.67
CA ARG A 14 25.69 -14.83 -13.96
C ARG A 14 26.47 -13.54 -14.07
N ARG A 15 27.78 -13.58 -13.84
CA ARG A 15 28.70 -12.49 -14.17
C ARG A 15 29.22 -12.71 -15.59
N GLU A 16 28.33 -12.53 -16.56
CA GLU A 16 28.70 -12.56 -17.97
C GLU A 16 29.04 -11.12 -18.38
N PHE A 17 30.32 -10.75 -18.41
CA PHE A 17 30.75 -9.55 -19.13
C PHE A 17 30.67 -9.86 -20.63
N VAL A 18 29.56 -9.47 -21.25
CA VAL A 18 29.37 -9.66 -22.69
C VAL A 18 30.12 -8.54 -23.40
N ARG A 19 31.22 -8.88 -24.09
CA ARG A 19 31.94 -7.93 -24.93
C ARG A 19 30.98 -7.48 -26.05
N PRO A 20 30.63 -6.19 -26.15
CA PRO A 20 29.71 -5.73 -27.18
C PRO A 20 30.32 -6.00 -28.56
N HIS A 21 29.53 -6.55 -29.46
CA HIS A 21 29.93 -6.75 -30.85
C HIS A 21 30.25 -5.39 -31.49
N ASP A 22 31.15 -5.34 -32.46
CA ASP A 22 31.51 -4.12 -33.20
C ASP A 22 30.33 -3.41 -33.91
N LYS A 23 29.16 -4.08 -33.99
CA LYS A 23 27.90 -3.55 -34.56
C LYS A 23 26.90 -3.11 -33.48
N TYR A 24 27.29 -3.17 -32.21
CA TYR A 24 26.46 -2.77 -31.09
C TYR A 24 26.26 -1.26 -31.10
N ASN A 25 25.00 -0.84 -31.12
CA ASN A 25 24.65 0.57 -31.05
C ASN A 25 23.60 0.78 -29.95
N ILE A 26 24.06 1.29 -28.81
CA ILE A 26 23.21 1.56 -27.65
C ILE A 26 22.14 2.62 -27.94
N VAL A 27 22.41 3.56 -28.85
CA VAL A 27 21.47 4.62 -29.21
C VAL A 27 20.27 4.03 -29.94
N LEU A 28 20.49 3.10 -30.87
CA LEU A 28 19.40 2.38 -31.53
C LEU A 28 18.54 1.60 -30.53
N ALA A 29 19.16 0.88 -29.58
CA ALA A 29 18.42 0.16 -28.55
C ALA A 29 17.60 1.11 -27.64
N LEU A 30 18.16 2.26 -27.29
CA LEU A 30 17.49 3.27 -26.47
C LEU A 30 16.29 3.86 -27.20
N ILE A 31 16.45 4.25 -28.47
CA ILE A 31 15.37 4.78 -29.30
C ILE A 31 14.28 3.72 -29.45
N THR A 32 14.62 2.48 -29.82
CA THR A 32 13.64 1.40 -29.98
C THR A 32 12.81 1.17 -28.72
N THR A 33 13.45 1.10 -27.53
CA THR A 33 12.72 0.89 -26.28
C THR A 33 11.93 2.12 -25.83
N ALA A 34 12.42 3.33 -26.11
CA ALA A 34 11.70 4.56 -25.83
C ALA A 34 10.44 4.66 -26.70
N THR A 35 10.57 4.44 -28.01
CA THR A 35 9.44 4.44 -28.95
C THR A 35 8.42 3.37 -28.57
N ALA A 36 8.84 2.15 -28.23
CA ALA A 36 7.92 1.10 -27.78
C ALA A 36 7.12 1.50 -26.52
N ARG A 37 7.76 2.18 -25.54
CA ARG A 37 7.06 2.68 -24.34
C ARG A 37 6.06 3.78 -24.68
N VAL A 38 6.42 4.71 -25.57
CA VAL A 38 5.51 5.78 -26.02
C VAL A 38 4.28 5.18 -26.68
N MET A 39 4.45 4.19 -27.58
CA MET A 39 3.32 3.50 -28.19
C MET A 39 2.43 2.79 -27.16
N LEU A 40 3.03 2.12 -26.16
CA LEU A 40 2.25 1.53 -25.07
C LEU A 40 1.46 2.59 -24.28
N TYR A 41 2.07 3.74 -24.00
CA TYR A 41 1.39 4.86 -23.32
C TYR A 41 0.23 5.42 -24.14
N GLU A 42 0.35 5.54 -25.46
CA GLU A 42 -0.77 5.93 -26.32
C GLU A 42 -1.96 4.96 -26.20
N TYR A 43 -1.69 3.64 -26.16
CA TYR A 43 -2.75 2.65 -25.92
C TYR A 43 -3.36 2.78 -24.52
N MET A 44 -2.54 3.01 -23.49
CA MET A 44 -3.01 3.25 -22.13
C MET A 44 -3.90 4.50 -22.03
N ASP A 45 -3.50 5.60 -22.68
CA ASP A 45 -4.27 6.85 -22.69
C ASP A 45 -5.61 6.66 -23.40
N ASN A 46 -5.65 5.94 -24.53
CA ASN A 46 -6.91 5.58 -25.19
C ASN A 46 -7.85 4.79 -24.27
N ILE A 47 -7.32 3.87 -23.46
CA ILE A 47 -8.12 3.08 -22.50
C ILE A 47 -8.64 3.97 -21.36
N VAL A 48 -7.77 4.79 -20.77
CA VAL A 48 -8.10 5.59 -19.58
C VAL A 48 -9.08 6.72 -19.92
N ASN A 49 -8.98 7.30 -21.12
CA ASN A 49 -9.86 8.38 -21.56
C ASN A 49 -11.22 7.88 -22.10
N GLU A 50 -11.34 6.59 -22.42
CA GLU A 50 -12.60 6.03 -22.91
C GLU A 50 -13.59 5.75 -21.77
N LYS A 51 -14.82 6.25 -21.92
CA LYS A 51 -15.88 6.03 -20.95
C LYS A 51 -16.24 4.53 -20.92
N ASP A 52 -16.41 4.00 -19.71
CA ASP A 52 -16.67 2.58 -19.42
C ASP A 52 -15.47 1.63 -19.65
N CYS A 53 -14.26 2.17 -19.83
CA CYS A 53 -13.03 1.38 -19.82
C CYS A 53 -12.27 1.52 -18.50
N LYS A 54 -11.53 0.48 -18.10
CA LYS A 54 -10.61 0.53 -16.95
C LYS A 54 -9.36 -0.27 -17.24
N LEU A 55 -8.20 0.39 -17.27
CA LEU A 55 -6.91 -0.28 -17.36
C LEU A 55 -6.65 -1.11 -16.09
N LEU A 56 -6.24 -2.37 -16.24
CA LEU A 56 -5.98 -3.29 -15.14
C LEU A 56 -4.49 -3.58 -14.97
N TYR A 57 -3.76 -3.83 -16.06
CA TYR A 57 -2.35 -4.20 -16.03
C TYR A 57 -1.68 -4.00 -17.39
N THR A 58 -0.37 -3.75 -17.40
CA THR A 58 0.44 -3.62 -18.61
C THR A 58 1.82 -4.28 -18.45
N ASP A 59 2.34 -4.90 -19.49
CA ASP A 59 3.72 -5.44 -19.52
C ASP A 59 4.29 -5.35 -20.94
N THR A 60 5.29 -4.47 -21.12
CA THR A 60 6.10 -4.26 -22.34
C THR A 60 5.32 -3.89 -23.61
N ASP A 61 4.44 -4.77 -24.08
CA ASP A 61 3.68 -4.73 -25.32
C ASP A 61 2.25 -5.26 -25.14
N SER A 62 1.80 -5.48 -23.91
CA SER A 62 0.48 -6.02 -23.58
C SER A 62 -0.31 -5.11 -22.63
N CYS A 63 -1.63 -5.10 -22.79
CA CYS A 63 -2.59 -4.38 -21.94
C CYS A 63 -3.76 -5.29 -21.55
N PHE A 64 -4.03 -5.40 -20.26
CA PHE A 64 -5.27 -5.95 -19.72
C PHE A 64 -6.15 -4.80 -19.28
N TYR A 65 -7.39 -4.77 -19.78
CA TYR A 65 -8.34 -3.73 -19.45
C TYR A 65 -9.76 -4.29 -19.46
N LEU A 66 -10.63 -3.66 -18.67
CA LEU A 66 -12.05 -3.94 -18.64
C LEU A 66 -12.74 -3.07 -19.69
N HIS A 67 -13.60 -3.67 -20.51
CA HIS A 67 -14.42 -2.99 -21.49
C HIS A 67 -15.78 -3.70 -21.61
N LYS A 68 -16.83 -2.98 -22.03
CA LYS A 68 -18.14 -3.57 -22.33
C LYS A 68 -18.06 -4.48 -23.55
N ILE A 69 -18.68 -5.66 -23.49
CA ILE A 69 -18.58 -6.71 -24.51
C ILE A 69 -19.16 -6.28 -25.86
N ASP A 70 -20.24 -5.50 -25.83
CA ASP A 70 -20.98 -4.97 -26.98
C ASP A 70 -20.35 -3.71 -27.60
N LYS A 71 -19.35 -3.11 -26.94
CA LYS A 71 -18.67 -1.90 -27.40
C LYS A 71 -17.36 -2.26 -28.10
N LYS A 72 -17.05 -1.53 -29.17
CA LYS A 72 -15.74 -1.64 -29.85
C LYS A 72 -14.62 -1.19 -28.90
N PRO A 73 -13.42 -1.80 -28.97
CA PRO A 73 -12.25 -1.35 -28.23
C PRO A 73 -11.91 0.13 -28.49
N PRO A 74 -11.26 0.81 -27.53
CA PRO A 74 -10.88 2.22 -27.67
C PRO A 74 -9.76 2.49 -28.67
N PHE A 75 -9.24 1.45 -29.33
CA PHE A 75 -8.21 1.54 -30.35
C PHE A 75 -8.38 0.42 -31.37
N ARG A 76 -7.68 0.52 -32.51
CA ARG A 76 -7.73 -0.50 -33.55
C ARG A 76 -7.03 -1.77 -33.08
N VAL A 77 -7.73 -2.88 -33.22
CA VAL A 77 -7.23 -4.23 -32.94
C VAL A 77 -6.99 -4.93 -34.27
N GLY A 78 -5.91 -5.70 -34.37
CA GLY A 78 -5.58 -6.50 -35.56
C GLY A 78 -4.15 -7.05 -35.51
N ASP A 79 -3.80 -7.82 -36.54
CA ASP A 79 -2.51 -8.54 -36.61
C ASP A 79 -1.44 -7.82 -37.45
N MET A 80 -1.72 -6.58 -37.87
CA MET A 80 -0.75 -5.78 -38.63
C MET A 80 0.28 -5.13 -37.72
N LEU A 81 1.45 -4.80 -38.28
CA LEU A 81 2.54 -4.15 -37.55
C LEU A 81 2.07 -2.89 -36.82
N GLY A 82 2.34 -2.83 -35.52
CA GLY A 82 1.99 -1.72 -34.65
C GLY A 82 0.56 -1.77 -34.07
N MET A 83 -0.26 -2.73 -34.46
CA MET A 83 -1.59 -2.96 -33.87
C MET A 83 -1.51 -3.88 -32.64
N MET A 84 -2.52 -3.74 -31.76
CA MET A 84 -2.73 -4.66 -30.64
C MET A 84 -3.60 -5.84 -31.10
N SER A 85 -3.08 -7.07 -31.01
CA SER A 85 -3.85 -8.29 -31.28
C SER A 85 -4.59 -8.78 -30.03
N ARG A 86 -5.65 -9.57 -30.21
CA ARG A 86 -6.36 -10.22 -29.09
C ARG A 86 -5.69 -11.55 -28.77
N GLU A 87 -4.83 -11.57 -27.74
CA GLU A 87 -4.10 -12.79 -27.33
C GLU A 87 -5.03 -13.96 -26.96
N TYR A 88 -6.22 -13.67 -26.43
CA TYR A 88 -7.20 -14.66 -25.98
C TYR A 88 -8.59 -14.44 -26.60
N GLU A 89 -8.69 -14.42 -27.93
CA GLU A 89 -9.93 -14.09 -28.65
C GLU A 89 -11.12 -15.01 -28.28
N ASP A 90 -10.90 -16.33 -28.26
CA ASP A 90 -11.93 -17.33 -27.97
C ASP A 90 -12.29 -17.47 -26.49
N TRP A 91 -11.62 -16.72 -25.62
CA TRP A 91 -11.78 -16.83 -24.17
C TRP A 91 -12.30 -15.53 -23.57
N LEU A 92 -13.13 -15.67 -22.55
CA LEU A 92 -13.58 -14.56 -21.72
C LEU A 92 -12.85 -14.61 -20.38
N ILE A 93 -12.18 -13.52 -20.02
CA ILE A 93 -11.59 -13.37 -18.69
C ILE A 93 -12.73 -13.14 -17.70
N MET A 94 -12.99 -14.14 -16.85
CA MET A 94 -14.04 -14.10 -15.83
C MET A 94 -13.60 -13.38 -14.57
N SER A 95 -12.32 -13.50 -14.23
CA SER A 95 -11.71 -12.77 -13.12
C SER A 95 -10.23 -12.61 -13.34
N PHE A 96 -9.70 -11.48 -12.86
CA PHE A 96 -8.32 -11.09 -12.99
C PHE A 96 -7.84 -10.56 -11.64
N TYR A 97 -6.70 -11.06 -11.18
CA TYR A 97 -6.03 -10.65 -9.96
C TYR A 97 -4.60 -10.23 -10.30
N THR A 98 -4.11 -9.16 -9.70
CA THR A 98 -2.73 -8.71 -9.86
C THR A 98 -2.13 -8.46 -8.49
N GLY A 99 -0.89 -8.91 -8.30
CA GLY A 99 -0.07 -8.66 -7.11
C GLY A 99 1.01 -7.60 -7.34
N GLY A 100 1.10 -7.06 -8.57
CA GLY A 100 2.12 -6.10 -8.97
C GLY A 100 2.78 -6.47 -10.30
N CYS A 101 3.97 -5.91 -10.53
CA CYS A 101 4.72 -6.10 -11.77
C CYS A 101 5.05 -7.59 -12.00
N LYS A 102 4.64 -8.12 -13.16
CA LYS A 102 4.87 -9.51 -13.60
C LYS A 102 4.25 -10.57 -12.68
N GLN A 103 3.21 -10.17 -11.96
CA GLN A 103 2.47 -10.98 -10.99
C GLN A 103 0.96 -10.83 -11.22
N TYR A 104 0.36 -11.78 -11.91
CA TYR A 104 -1.09 -11.82 -12.11
C TYR A 104 -1.63 -13.24 -12.26
N ALA A 105 -2.91 -13.42 -11.96
CA ALA A 105 -3.65 -14.64 -12.17
C ALA A 105 -5.01 -14.34 -12.79
N MET A 106 -5.46 -15.17 -13.73
CA MET A 106 -6.76 -15.01 -14.36
C MET A 106 -7.48 -16.35 -14.53
N LYS A 107 -8.80 -16.30 -14.36
CA LYS A 107 -9.72 -17.39 -14.69
C LYS A 107 -10.42 -17.03 -15.97
N MET A 108 -10.42 -17.95 -16.92
CA MET A 108 -10.95 -17.75 -18.25
C MET A 108 -12.00 -18.82 -18.55
N LYS A 109 -13.01 -18.45 -19.34
CA LYS A 109 -14.03 -19.36 -19.85
C LYS A 109 -14.02 -19.32 -21.37
N HIS A 110 -13.89 -20.47 -22.02
CA HIS A 110 -14.01 -20.55 -23.48
C HIS A 110 -15.44 -20.17 -23.91
N ARG A 111 -15.57 -19.36 -24.96
CA ARG A 111 -16.85 -18.80 -25.39
C ARG A 111 -17.86 -19.87 -25.83
N GLU A 112 -17.39 -20.88 -26.56
CA GLU A 112 -18.24 -21.94 -27.12
C GLU A 112 -18.36 -23.16 -26.21
N SER A 113 -17.24 -23.85 -25.94
CA SER A 113 -17.23 -25.09 -25.13
C SER A 113 -17.57 -24.88 -23.65
N GLY A 114 -17.45 -23.64 -23.14
CA GLY A 114 -17.61 -23.33 -21.72
C GLY A 114 -16.48 -23.85 -20.83
N GLU A 115 -15.40 -24.39 -21.41
CA GLU A 115 -14.21 -24.87 -20.71
C GLU A 115 -13.61 -23.77 -19.81
N ILE A 116 -13.13 -24.16 -18.63
CA ILE A 116 -12.49 -23.25 -17.68
C ILE A 116 -10.97 -23.45 -17.69
N LYS A 117 -10.24 -22.37 -17.91
CA LYS A 117 -8.77 -22.33 -17.88
C LYS A 117 -8.29 -21.35 -16.82
N TYR A 118 -7.21 -21.71 -16.13
CA TYR A 118 -6.53 -20.86 -15.15
C TYR A 118 -5.13 -20.52 -15.66
N ILE A 119 -4.75 -19.26 -15.57
CA ILE A 119 -3.41 -18.77 -15.92
C ILE A 119 -2.85 -18.06 -14.70
N VAL A 120 -1.63 -18.40 -14.32
CA VAL A 120 -0.85 -17.71 -13.29
C VAL A 120 0.50 -17.32 -13.88
N LYS A 121 0.82 -16.04 -13.87
CA LYS A 121 2.15 -15.51 -14.18
C LYS A 121 2.70 -14.88 -12.91
N CYS A 122 3.57 -15.59 -12.21
CA CYS A 122 4.22 -15.11 -11.00
C CYS A 122 5.74 -15.30 -11.16
N ARG A 123 6.45 -14.28 -11.69
CA ARG A 123 7.91 -14.39 -11.86
C ARG A 123 8.62 -14.08 -10.53
N GLY A 124 9.47 -15.02 -10.09
CA GLY A 124 10.36 -14.84 -8.93
C GLY A 124 9.76 -15.23 -7.58
N CYS A 125 8.53 -15.72 -7.55
CA CYS A 125 7.85 -16.20 -6.34
C CYS A 125 7.34 -17.62 -6.60
N TRP A 126 7.63 -18.54 -5.67
CA TRP A 126 7.29 -19.96 -5.76
C TRP A 126 6.69 -20.40 -4.42
N ASP A 127 5.65 -21.23 -4.44
CA ASP A 127 5.03 -21.76 -3.20
C ASP A 127 5.98 -22.70 -2.46
N GLN A 128 6.74 -23.48 -3.22
CA GLN A 128 7.80 -24.37 -2.76
C GLN A 128 8.94 -24.33 -3.80
N VAL A 129 10.12 -24.85 -3.43
CA VAL A 129 11.17 -25.10 -4.42
C VAL A 129 10.56 -25.95 -5.54
N ASP A 130 10.53 -25.40 -6.75
CA ASP A 130 10.05 -26.02 -8.01
C ASP A 130 8.52 -26.18 -8.20
N THR A 131 7.67 -25.60 -7.34
CA THR A 131 6.20 -25.60 -7.57
C THR A 131 5.68 -24.18 -7.87
N PRO A 132 5.14 -23.91 -9.08
CA PRO A 132 4.51 -22.64 -9.41
C PRO A 132 3.30 -22.37 -8.50
N LEU A 133 3.11 -21.11 -8.12
CA LEU A 133 1.97 -20.67 -7.32
C LEU A 133 0.66 -20.99 -8.05
N ASP A 134 -0.28 -21.65 -7.37
CA ASP A 134 -1.58 -21.97 -7.99
C ASP A 134 -2.52 -20.76 -8.02
N TYR A 135 -3.57 -20.81 -8.85
CA TYR A 135 -4.51 -19.70 -9.01
C TYR A 135 -5.28 -19.36 -7.73
N ASN A 136 -5.69 -20.35 -6.95
CA ASN A 136 -6.47 -20.14 -5.73
C ASN A 136 -5.59 -19.53 -4.64
N HIS A 137 -4.34 -19.98 -4.53
CA HIS A 137 -3.34 -19.38 -3.67
C HIS A 137 -3.07 -17.93 -4.10
N PHE A 138 -2.77 -17.68 -5.38
CA PHE A 138 -2.54 -16.31 -5.87
C PHE A 138 -3.75 -15.41 -5.59
N ARG A 139 -4.96 -15.93 -5.83
CA ARG A 139 -6.20 -15.20 -5.57
C ARG A 139 -6.36 -14.87 -4.10
N HIS A 140 -6.02 -15.80 -3.19
CA HIS A 140 -6.06 -15.56 -1.76
C HIS A 140 -5.12 -14.43 -1.38
N GLU A 141 -3.86 -14.48 -1.83
CA GLU A 141 -2.83 -13.46 -1.57
C GLU A 141 -3.12 -12.10 -2.23
N ALA A 142 -3.60 -12.10 -3.47
CA ALA A 142 -3.94 -10.86 -4.17
C ALA A 142 -5.18 -10.18 -3.59
N LYS A 143 -6.12 -10.98 -3.04
CA LYS A 143 -7.29 -10.44 -2.32
C LYS A 143 -7.00 -10.08 -0.89
N SER A 144 -6.03 -10.74 -0.27
CA SER A 144 -5.54 -10.30 1.01
C SER A 144 -4.92 -8.91 0.85
N TYR A 145 -4.50 -8.49 -0.35
CA TYR A 145 -4.03 -7.13 -0.68
C TYR A 145 -5.15 -6.06 -0.88
N PRO A 146 -5.02 -4.83 -0.30
CA PRO A 146 -3.94 -4.40 0.57
C PRO A 146 -3.99 -5.26 1.82
N PRO A 147 -2.82 -5.72 2.33
CA PRO A 147 -2.76 -6.85 3.23
C PRO A 147 -3.68 -6.62 4.43
N GLU A 148 -3.97 -7.68 5.19
CA GLU A 148 -4.38 -7.56 6.59
C GLU A 148 -3.50 -6.54 7.39
N GLU A 149 -2.34 -6.15 6.84
CA GLU A 149 -1.51 -4.97 7.13
C GLU A 149 -2.21 -3.58 7.18
N ILE A 150 -3.53 -3.43 7.19
CA ILE A 150 -4.15 -2.15 7.62
C ILE A 150 -4.94 -2.28 8.93
N LEU A 151 -5.39 -3.48 9.28
CA LEU A 151 -6.07 -3.74 10.54
C LEU A 151 -5.09 -4.12 11.66
N GLY A 152 -3.84 -4.47 11.34
CA GLY A 152 -2.95 -5.05 12.35
C GLY A 152 -3.26 -6.54 12.52
N ASP A 153 -2.36 -7.28 13.15
CA ASP A 153 -2.58 -8.70 13.40
C ASP A 153 -3.78 -8.85 14.34
N GLN A 154 -4.88 -9.44 13.86
CA GLN A 154 -6.04 -9.75 14.69
C GLN A 154 -5.68 -10.93 15.59
N GLN A 155 -5.58 -10.68 16.90
CA GLN A 155 -5.39 -11.72 17.91
C GLN A 155 -6.50 -11.56 18.95
N GLN A 156 -7.43 -12.51 19.03
CA GLN A 156 -8.46 -12.52 20.08
C GLN A 156 -9.22 -11.18 20.23
N ASN A 157 -9.72 -10.62 19.12
CA ASN A 157 -10.40 -9.30 19.07
C ASN A 157 -9.51 -8.10 19.49
N ILE A 158 -8.19 -8.27 19.40
CA ILE A 158 -7.19 -7.20 19.57
C ILE A 158 -6.51 -6.99 18.21
N PHE A 159 -6.48 -5.74 17.77
CA PHE A 159 -5.87 -5.26 16.55
C PHE A 159 -4.51 -4.65 16.87
N VAL A 160 -3.43 -5.33 16.50
CA VAL A 160 -2.06 -4.93 16.84
C VAL A 160 -1.30 -4.41 15.62
N PHE A 161 -0.78 -3.18 15.68
CA PHE A 161 0.07 -2.62 14.62
C PHE A 161 1.44 -2.18 15.17
N TYR A 162 2.49 -2.19 14.35
CA TYR A 162 3.85 -1.93 14.83
C TYR A 162 4.80 -1.27 13.82
N SER A 163 4.32 -0.99 12.61
CA SER A 163 5.14 -0.43 11.54
C SER A 163 4.36 0.58 10.71
N GLN A 164 5.10 1.40 9.97
CA GLN A 164 4.54 2.36 9.01
C GLN A 164 3.79 1.73 7.83
N ARG A 165 3.72 0.40 7.75
CA ARG A 165 2.87 -0.33 6.79
C ARG A 165 1.39 -0.28 7.19
N PHE A 166 1.13 -0.16 8.49
CA PHE A 166 -0.23 -0.17 9.02
C PHE A 166 -0.88 1.21 8.97
N GLY A 167 -2.08 1.29 8.41
CA GLY A 167 -2.84 2.54 8.28
C GLY A 167 -3.10 3.26 9.60
N PHE A 168 -3.13 2.53 10.73
CA PHE A 168 -3.29 3.09 12.07
C PHE A 168 -2.01 3.74 12.64
N ASP A 169 -0.85 3.44 12.05
CA ASP A 169 0.41 4.04 12.45
C ASP A 169 0.48 5.53 12.03
N ASN A 170 0.96 6.39 12.94
CA ASN A 170 1.06 7.82 12.69
C ASN A 170 2.07 8.19 11.59
N ARG A 171 2.98 7.27 11.26
CA ARG A 171 3.99 7.42 10.20
C ARG A 171 3.48 6.95 8.84
N PHE A 172 2.35 6.24 8.80
CA PHE A 172 1.73 5.81 7.55
C PHE A 172 1.40 7.00 6.66
N LYS A 173 1.68 6.86 5.36
CA LYS A 173 1.48 7.90 4.38
C LYS A 173 0.02 7.98 3.95
N ALA A 174 -0.65 9.04 4.38
CA ALA A 174 -2.00 9.38 3.99
C ALA A 174 -2.13 10.89 4.03
N ASN A 175 -2.43 11.49 2.88
CA ASN A 175 -2.56 12.94 2.79
C ASN A 175 -3.84 13.39 3.49
N PHE A 176 -3.76 14.47 4.26
CA PHE A 176 -4.92 15.16 4.82
C PHE A 176 -4.61 16.64 5.00
N THR A 177 -5.65 17.46 4.98
CA THR A 177 -5.55 18.91 5.12
C THR A 177 -6.11 19.35 6.46
N LEU A 178 -5.33 20.15 7.19
CA LEU A 178 -5.70 20.68 8.50
C LEU A 178 -5.06 22.07 8.67
N LEU A 179 -5.81 23.03 9.23
CA LEU A 179 -5.34 24.42 9.41
C LEU A 179 -4.80 25.06 8.12
N GLY A 180 -5.45 24.77 6.98
CA GLY A 180 -5.07 25.30 5.66
C GLY A 180 -3.77 24.72 5.08
N ARG A 181 -3.25 23.62 5.64
CA ARG A 181 -2.02 22.96 5.16
C ARG A 181 -2.26 21.48 4.93
N THR A 182 -1.62 20.93 3.90
CA THR A 182 -1.64 19.48 3.63
C THR A 182 -0.44 18.81 4.27
N PHE A 183 -0.69 17.72 4.97
CA PHE A 183 0.32 16.87 5.61
C PHE A 183 0.29 15.48 4.98
N SER A 184 1.47 14.87 4.85
CA SER A 184 1.64 13.52 4.29
C SER A 184 1.50 12.39 5.32
N SER A 185 1.56 12.71 6.61
CA SER A 185 1.37 11.78 7.73
C SER A 185 1.06 12.53 9.03
N ILE A 186 0.56 11.81 10.04
CA ILE A 186 0.32 12.39 11.38
C ILE A 186 1.64 12.77 12.04
N GLU A 187 2.72 12.00 11.89
CA GLU A 187 4.04 12.35 12.45
C GLU A 187 4.50 13.73 11.92
N GLN A 188 4.28 14.03 10.64
CA GLN A 188 4.60 15.34 10.06
C GLN A 188 3.79 16.46 10.72
N TYR A 189 2.46 16.29 10.80
CA TYR A 189 1.58 17.25 11.46
C TYR A 189 1.92 17.43 12.95
N PHE A 190 2.20 16.33 13.66
CA PHE A 190 2.46 16.33 15.10
C PHE A 190 3.73 17.11 15.45
N ILE A 191 4.82 16.90 14.70
CA ILE A 191 6.06 17.67 14.90
C ILE A 191 5.91 19.11 14.42
N TRP A 192 5.18 19.36 13.33
CA TRP A 192 4.85 20.71 12.88
C TRP A 192 4.10 21.50 13.95
N GLN A 193 3.04 20.91 14.52
CA GLN A 193 2.21 21.52 15.54
C GLN A 193 3.00 21.72 16.85
N LYS A 194 3.90 20.78 17.19
CA LYS A 194 4.83 20.92 18.32
C LYS A 194 5.75 22.13 18.13
N ALA A 195 6.35 22.30 16.95
CA ALA A 195 7.22 23.45 16.67
C ALA A 195 6.44 24.78 16.75
N ARG A 196 5.22 24.81 16.18
CA ARG A 196 4.30 25.95 16.26
C ARG A 196 3.92 26.31 17.70
N PHE A 197 3.67 25.31 18.55
CA PHE A 197 3.30 25.51 19.95
C PHE A 197 4.41 26.23 20.73
N PHE A 198 5.68 25.93 20.47
CA PHE A 198 6.84 26.59 21.09
C PHE A 198 7.35 27.82 20.34
N GLY A 199 6.62 28.29 19.31
CA GLY A 199 7.00 29.47 18.53
C GLY A 199 8.17 29.27 17.56
N ASP A 200 8.63 28.02 17.34
CA ASP A 200 9.73 27.70 16.43
C ASP A 200 9.26 27.63 14.98
N LEU A 201 9.20 28.81 14.34
CA LEU A 201 8.73 28.97 12.97
C LEU A 201 9.66 28.34 11.95
N GLU A 202 10.97 28.34 12.23
CA GLU A 202 11.99 27.77 11.35
C GLU A 202 11.80 26.26 11.24
N ILE A 203 11.77 25.54 12.37
CA ILE A 203 11.54 24.10 12.36
C ILE A 203 10.15 23.77 11.81
N SER A 204 9.12 24.56 12.11
CA SER A 204 7.79 24.33 11.54
C SER A 204 7.81 24.40 10.01
N THR A 205 8.54 25.35 9.41
CA THR A 205 8.67 25.46 7.95
C THR A 205 9.46 24.30 7.38
N GLN A 206 10.57 23.90 8.01
CA GLN A 206 11.38 22.77 7.57
C GLN A 206 10.58 21.46 7.56
N VAL A 207 9.76 21.20 8.59
CA VAL A 207 8.97 19.96 8.70
C VAL A 207 7.98 19.80 7.54
N LEU A 208 7.41 20.89 7.02
CA LEU A 208 6.50 20.85 5.87
C LEU A 208 7.17 20.38 4.58
N MET A 209 8.49 20.58 4.46
CA MET A 209 9.28 20.20 3.29
C MET A 209 9.80 18.76 3.36
N LEU A 210 9.56 18.05 4.48
CA LEU A 210 10.08 16.72 4.73
C LEU A 210 8.99 15.66 4.64
N ASP A 211 9.35 14.51 4.07
CA ASP A 211 8.48 13.36 3.96
C ASP A 211 8.94 12.20 4.87
N ASN A 212 10.23 12.05 5.12
CA ASN A 212 10.75 10.92 5.87
C ASN A 212 10.46 11.03 7.39
N PRO A 213 9.71 10.10 8.00
CA PRO A 213 9.36 10.17 9.43
C PRO A 213 10.57 10.20 10.37
N LEU A 214 11.67 9.53 10.04
CA LEU A 214 12.88 9.52 10.87
C LEU A 214 13.56 10.89 10.85
N THR A 215 13.60 11.56 9.69
CA THR A 215 14.15 12.90 9.56
C THR A 215 13.28 13.93 10.28
N ILE A 216 11.96 13.85 10.11
CA ILE A 216 10.97 14.67 10.81
C ILE A 216 11.16 14.56 12.33
N ARG A 217 11.20 13.33 12.86
CA ARG A 217 11.40 13.07 14.29
C ARG A 217 12.75 13.58 14.79
N ARG A 218 13.81 13.48 13.98
CA ARG A 218 15.15 13.98 14.33
C ARG A 218 15.16 15.50 14.47
N ILE A 219 14.54 16.22 13.54
CA ILE A 219 14.43 17.68 13.61
C ILE A 219 13.51 18.12 14.76
N GLY A 220 12.44 17.37 15.05
CA GLY A 220 11.56 17.63 16.19
C GLY A 220 12.22 17.56 17.58
N LYS A 221 13.45 17.03 17.66
CA LYS A 221 14.29 17.07 18.88
C LYS A 221 15.04 18.39 19.06
N ARG A 222 15.11 19.23 18.02
CA ARG A 222 15.85 20.50 17.99
C ARG A 222 14.96 21.72 18.21
N ILE A 223 13.66 21.53 18.44
CA ILE A 223 12.69 22.61 18.64
C ILE A 223 13.14 23.50 19.79
N CYS A 224 13.35 24.78 19.49
CA CYS A 224 13.72 25.79 20.46
C CYS A 224 12.58 26.01 21.47
N GLY A 225 12.93 26.26 22.73
CA GLY A 225 11.94 26.51 23.79
C GLY A 225 11.10 25.29 24.20
N TYR A 226 11.45 24.08 23.76
CA TYR A 226 10.69 22.88 24.11
C TYR A 226 10.60 22.64 25.62
N ASN A 227 9.39 22.69 26.15
CA ASN A 227 9.05 22.30 27.51
C ASN A 227 8.25 20.99 27.49
N ARG A 228 8.74 19.97 28.20
CA ARG A 228 8.10 18.65 28.27
C ARG A 228 6.71 18.72 28.92
N GLU A 229 6.56 19.41 30.04
CA GLU A 229 5.32 19.42 30.81
C GLU A 229 4.21 20.17 30.07
N GLU A 230 4.56 21.32 29.49
CA GLU A 230 3.63 22.08 28.65
C GLU A 230 3.19 21.24 27.45
N TRP A 231 4.12 20.56 26.76
CA TRP A 231 3.75 19.69 25.64
C TRP A 231 2.89 18.51 26.07
N ASN A 232 3.20 17.90 27.22
CA ASN A 232 2.43 16.78 27.75
C ASN A 232 0.97 17.15 28.00
N SER A 233 0.69 18.40 28.40
CA SER A 233 -0.67 18.89 28.62
C SER A 233 -1.53 18.95 27.35
N VAL A 234 -0.92 19.06 26.16
CA VAL A 234 -1.64 19.25 24.88
C VAL A 234 -1.46 18.12 23.87
N ARG A 235 -0.41 17.30 24.00
CA ARG A 235 0.01 16.34 22.95
C ARG A 235 -1.06 15.34 22.54
N ASN A 236 -1.89 14.88 23.49
CA ASN A 236 -2.95 13.92 23.20
C ASN A 236 -4.05 14.56 22.32
N LYS A 237 -4.44 15.79 22.64
CA LYS A 237 -5.41 16.56 21.84
C LYS A 237 -4.89 16.86 20.43
N VAL A 238 -3.60 17.21 20.33
CA VAL A 238 -2.94 17.39 19.03
C VAL A 238 -2.99 16.09 18.24
N MET A 239 -2.60 14.96 18.84
CA MET A 239 -2.65 13.65 18.19
C MET A 239 -4.06 13.32 17.69
N TYR A 240 -5.07 13.47 18.55
CA TYR A 240 -6.47 13.22 18.20
C TYR A 240 -6.93 14.06 17.01
N THR A 241 -6.60 15.35 16.99
CA THR A 241 -6.95 16.25 15.88
C THR A 241 -6.34 15.76 14.55
N GLY A 242 -5.10 15.26 14.58
CA GLY A 242 -4.45 14.67 13.40
C GLY A 242 -5.08 13.35 12.97
N LEU A 243 -5.42 12.48 13.93
CA LEU A 243 -6.15 11.23 13.67
C LEU A 243 -7.51 11.51 13.03
N TRP A 244 -8.30 12.42 13.61
CA TRP A 244 -9.59 12.82 13.07
C TRP A 244 -9.47 13.28 11.61
N ALA A 245 -8.56 14.22 11.33
CA ALA A 245 -8.36 14.74 9.98
C ALA A 245 -7.89 13.65 8.99
N LYS A 246 -6.94 12.80 9.39
CA LYS A 246 -6.44 11.68 8.56
C LYS A 246 -7.57 10.71 8.21
N PHE A 247 -8.30 10.21 9.21
CA PHE A 247 -9.28 9.15 8.99
C PHE A 247 -10.55 9.67 8.31
N THR A 248 -11.05 10.85 8.65
CA THR A 248 -12.27 11.39 8.02
C THR A 248 -12.07 11.82 6.57
N GLN A 249 -10.86 12.18 6.17
CA GLN A 249 -10.55 12.58 4.78
C GLN A 249 -10.08 11.40 3.90
N ASN A 250 -9.82 10.22 4.48
CA ASN A 250 -9.35 9.04 3.75
C ASN A 250 -10.37 7.90 3.90
N THR A 251 -11.29 7.77 2.95
CA THR A 251 -12.43 6.82 2.98
C THR A 251 -12.02 5.37 3.26
N GLN A 252 -10.86 4.93 2.75
CA GLN A 252 -10.37 3.59 3.00
C GLN A 252 -10.00 3.37 4.47
N LEU A 253 -9.21 4.31 5.05
CA LEU A 253 -8.82 4.26 6.46
C LEU A 253 -10.03 4.41 7.39
N PHE A 254 -10.98 5.26 7.00
CA PHE A 254 -12.26 5.43 7.69
C PHE A 254 -13.00 4.10 7.82
N ASN A 255 -13.22 3.40 6.70
CA ASN A 255 -13.93 2.13 6.68
C ASN A 255 -13.18 1.05 7.46
N GLN A 256 -11.85 1.06 7.41
CA GLN A 256 -11.03 0.11 8.17
C GLN A 256 -11.12 0.33 9.67
N LEU A 257 -11.09 1.58 10.13
CA LEU A 257 -11.30 1.88 11.55
C LEU A 257 -12.67 1.38 12.02
N ARG A 258 -13.72 1.59 11.22
CA ARG A 258 -15.07 1.06 11.53
C ARG A 258 -15.11 -0.47 11.53
N ALA A 259 -14.40 -1.11 10.61
CA ALA A 259 -14.35 -2.57 10.50
C ALA A 259 -13.71 -3.25 11.73
N THR A 260 -13.00 -2.50 12.59
CA THR A 260 -12.50 -3.04 13.86
C THR A 260 -13.61 -3.38 14.87
N GLY A 261 -14.86 -2.97 14.62
CA GLY A 261 -16.00 -3.27 15.48
C GLY A 261 -15.76 -2.78 16.90
N ASP A 262 -15.92 -3.67 17.88
CA ASP A 262 -15.66 -3.38 19.30
C ASP A 262 -14.27 -3.84 19.76
N GLY A 263 -13.41 -4.28 18.84
CA GLY A 263 -12.09 -4.81 19.19
C GLY A 263 -11.16 -3.75 19.76
N LEU A 264 -10.21 -4.21 20.58
CA LEU A 264 -9.18 -3.34 21.14
C LEU A 264 -8.13 -3.01 20.08
N ILE A 265 -7.65 -1.78 20.06
CA ILE A 265 -6.60 -1.34 19.13
C ILE A 265 -5.35 -1.01 19.94
N THR A 266 -4.18 -1.48 19.50
CA THR A 266 -2.91 -1.09 20.12
C THR A 266 -1.75 -1.03 19.14
N GLN A 267 -0.82 -0.10 19.39
CA GLN A 267 0.51 -0.17 18.81
C GLN A 267 1.39 -1.12 19.64
N ALA A 268 2.20 -1.98 19.02
CA ALA A 268 3.24 -2.74 19.70
C ALA A 268 4.59 -2.03 19.57
N SER A 269 5.11 -1.54 20.70
CA SER A 269 6.43 -0.94 20.81
C SER A 269 6.94 -1.05 22.24
N ALA A 270 8.15 -1.55 22.44
CA ALA A 270 8.78 -1.62 23.76
C ALA A 270 9.34 -0.27 24.25
N SER A 271 9.48 0.71 23.35
CA SER A 271 10.14 2.00 23.65
C SER A 271 9.19 3.18 23.80
N GLU A 272 7.94 3.05 23.34
CA GLU A 272 6.96 4.15 23.32
C GLU A 272 5.83 3.88 24.33
N LEU A 273 6.15 3.78 25.63
CA LEU A 273 5.20 3.40 26.68
C LEU A 273 3.91 4.24 26.67
N HIS A 274 3.99 5.56 26.50
CA HIS A 274 2.79 6.41 26.49
C HIS A 274 1.85 6.12 25.30
N TRP A 275 2.40 5.86 24.11
CA TRP A 275 1.58 5.73 22.89
C TRP A 275 1.15 4.29 22.61
N SER A 276 1.88 3.30 23.11
CA SER A 276 1.78 1.89 22.71
C SER A 276 1.51 0.96 23.89
N SER A 277 1.40 -0.34 23.65
CA SER A 277 1.28 -1.37 24.69
C SER A 277 2.52 -1.52 25.57
N GLY A 278 3.66 -0.92 25.21
CA GLY A 278 4.93 -1.17 25.90
C GLY A 278 5.53 -2.56 25.61
N VAL A 279 4.93 -3.32 24.69
CA VAL A 279 5.31 -4.70 24.40
C VAL A 279 5.91 -4.81 22.99
N SER A 280 6.96 -5.62 22.84
CA SER A 280 7.59 -5.91 21.56
C SER A 280 6.62 -6.59 20.57
N PRO A 281 6.65 -6.25 19.27
CA PRO A 281 5.76 -6.83 18.24
C PRO A 281 5.71 -8.36 18.18
N LYS A 282 6.79 -9.05 18.58
CA LYS A 282 6.89 -10.51 18.53
C LYS A 282 6.50 -11.21 19.84
N SER A 283 6.05 -10.46 20.84
CA SER A 283 5.78 -11.01 22.17
C SER A 283 4.36 -11.58 22.26
N ALA A 284 4.23 -12.78 22.82
CA ALA A 284 2.92 -13.38 23.11
C ALA A 284 2.08 -12.54 24.09
N ARG A 285 2.73 -11.66 24.88
CA ARG A 285 2.08 -10.74 25.84
C ARG A 285 1.13 -9.74 25.18
N LEU A 286 1.23 -9.54 23.86
CA LEU A 286 0.29 -8.69 23.11
C LEU A 286 -1.15 -9.20 23.13
N LYS A 287 -1.35 -10.50 23.36
CA LYS A 287 -2.66 -11.16 23.43
C LYS A 287 -3.44 -10.82 24.70
N ASP A 288 -2.76 -10.34 25.73
CA ASP A 288 -3.37 -10.08 27.04
C ASP A 288 -3.12 -8.61 27.43
N PRO A 289 -4.15 -7.73 27.35
CA PRO A 289 -4.03 -6.33 27.73
C PRO A 289 -3.57 -6.12 29.18
N SER A 290 -3.78 -7.09 30.08
CA SER A 290 -3.28 -6.99 31.46
C SER A 290 -1.75 -7.09 31.57
N GLN A 291 -1.09 -7.57 30.51
CA GLN A 291 0.36 -7.68 30.40
C GLN A 291 1.00 -6.51 29.64
N TRP A 292 0.21 -5.49 29.28
CA TRP A 292 0.74 -4.29 28.63
C TRP A 292 1.38 -3.37 29.66
N GLU A 293 2.62 -2.97 29.38
CA GLU A 293 3.43 -2.10 30.24
C GLU A 293 3.26 -0.61 29.87
N GLY A 294 2.63 -0.32 28.73
CA GLY A 294 2.38 1.02 28.22
C GLY A 294 0.92 1.46 28.32
N ASP A 295 0.70 2.77 28.22
CA ASP A 295 -0.60 3.42 28.42
C ASP A 295 -1.55 3.23 27.23
N ASN A 296 -1.05 2.78 26.08
CA ASN A 296 -1.77 2.58 24.83
C ASN A 296 -2.66 3.79 24.44
N ILE A 297 -2.16 5.01 24.59
CA ILE A 297 -2.96 6.22 24.32
C ILE A 297 -3.35 6.30 22.83
N LEU A 298 -2.47 5.88 21.91
CA LEU A 298 -2.80 5.92 20.47
C LEU A 298 -3.99 5.00 20.15
N GLY A 299 -3.98 3.78 20.70
CA GLY A 299 -5.09 2.84 20.56
C GLY A 299 -6.38 3.39 21.15
N LYS A 300 -6.33 3.98 22.35
CA LYS A 300 -7.48 4.63 23.00
C LYS A 300 -8.07 5.76 22.13
N LEU A 301 -7.24 6.64 21.58
CA LEU A 301 -7.68 7.72 20.69
C LEU A 301 -8.31 7.21 19.39
N LEU A 302 -7.79 6.12 18.82
CA LEU A 302 -8.38 5.47 17.65
C LEU A 302 -9.76 4.87 17.96
N MET A 303 -9.92 4.24 19.12
CA MET A 303 -11.19 3.68 19.57
C MET A 303 -12.22 4.78 19.90
N GLU A 304 -11.78 5.90 20.47
CA GLU A 304 -12.61 7.10 20.69
C GLU A 304 -13.11 7.67 19.35
N LEU A 305 -12.20 7.89 18.40
CA LEU A 305 -12.52 8.31 17.04
C LEU A 305 -13.52 7.37 16.35
N ARG A 306 -13.33 6.06 16.50
CA ARG A 306 -14.24 5.04 15.97
C ARG A 306 -15.65 5.19 16.55
N SER A 307 -15.76 5.40 17.86
CA SER A 307 -17.03 5.60 18.56
C SER A 307 -17.76 6.82 18.01
N GLU A 308 -17.09 7.96 17.94
CA GLU A 308 -17.67 9.21 17.41
C GLU A 308 -18.13 9.10 15.95
N ILE A 309 -17.32 8.45 15.11
CA ILE A 309 -17.66 8.20 13.70
C ILE A 309 -18.92 7.34 13.57
N ASN A 310 -19.08 6.33 14.43
CA ASN A 310 -20.24 5.44 14.38
C ASN A 310 -21.51 6.12 14.92
N THR A 311 -21.39 7.04 15.89
CA THR A 311 -22.53 7.81 16.41
C THR A 311 -23.00 8.88 15.42
N SER A 312 -22.10 9.50 14.65
CA SER A 312 -22.42 10.61 13.73
C SER A 312 -23.15 10.18 12.44
N ILE A 313 -23.53 8.91 12.30
CA ILE A 313 -24.23 8.33 11.14
C ILE A 313 -25.68 7.91 11.47
N TYR A 314 -26.17 8.23 12.68
CA TYR A 314 -27.59 8.08 13.06
C TYR A 314 -28.33 9.41 13.15
#